data_AF-A0A6G3Z126-F1
#
_entry.id   AF-A0A6G3Z126-F1
#
_cell.length_a   1.000
_cell.length_b   1.000
_cell.length_c   1.000
_cell.angle_alpha   90.00
_cell.angle_beta   90.00
_cell.angle_gamma   90.00
#
_symmetry.space_group_name_H-M   'P 1'
#
loop_
_entity.id
_entity.type
_entity.pdbx_description
1 polymer ?
#
loop_
_entity_poly.entity_id
_entity_poly.type
_entity_poly.pdbx_seq_one_letter_code
_entity_poly.pdbx_strand_id
1 'polypeptide(L)'
;IEAVHPFHIWTDAWLAERLAWQPNRPTYGLLLRVYRFAEPVVVSYQKKYGGCRSWVSLDELDSLPQSSPVLPTETYEALTEQIQRALILIKTQ
;
A
#
# COMPACT_ATOMS: atom_id res chain seq x y z
N ILE A 1 13.29 -7.46 -12.96
CA ILE A 1 12.71 -7.57 -11.58
C ILE A 1 13.63 -6.93 -10.54
N GLU A 2 14.96 -7.04 -10.67
CA GLU A 2 15.92 -6.54 -9.68
C GLU A 2 15.75 -5.07 -9.26
N ALA A 3 15.34 -4.20 -10.19
CA ALA A 3 15.16 -2.78 -9.95
C ALA A 3 14.17 -2.45 -8.81
N VAL A 4 13.24 -3.34 -8.45
CA VAL A 4 12.26 -3.09 -7.38
C VAL A 4 12.60 -3.73 -6.03
N HIS A 5 13.65 -4.56 -5.92
CA HIS A 5 14.02 -5.21 -4.66
C HIS A 5 14.17 -4.28 -3.46
N PRO A 6 14.75 -3.07 -3.59
CA PRO A 6 14.89 -2.16 -2.45
C PRO A 6 13.54 -1.69 -1.86
N PHE A 7 12.44 -1.88 -2.59
CA PHE A 7 11.14 -1.30 -2.26
C PHE A 7 10.08 -2.34 -1.84
N HIS A 8 10.43 -3.61 -1.72
CA HIS A 8 9.51 -4.66 -1.28
C HIS A 8 10.19 -5.77 -0.47
N ILE A 9 9.39 -6.53 0.28
CA ILE A 9 9.85 -7.66 1.09
C ILE A 9 9.60 -9.03 0.43
N TRP A 10 9.04 -9.04 -0.78
CA TRP A 10 8.71 -10.27 -1.52
C TRP A 10 9.92 -10.97 -2.14
N THR A 11 9.79 -12.27 -2.35
CA THR A 11 10.78 -13.07 -3.08
C THR A 11 10.65 -12.89 -4.59
N ASP A 12 11.73 -13.14 -5.32
CA ASP A 12 11.80 -13.02 -6.78
C ASP A 12 10.78 -13.93 -7.46
N ALA A 13 10.65 -15.18 -6.97
CA ALA A 13 9.70 -16.15 -7.49
C ALA A 13 8.25 -15.65 -7.39
N TRP A 14 7.89 -15.10 -6.23
CA TRP A 14 6.54 -14.56 -6.03
C TRP A 14 6.27 -13.36 -6.93
N LEU A 15 7.25 -12.46 -7.07
CA LEU A 15 7.10 -11.27 -7.91
C LEU A 15 7.01 -11.64 -9.40
N ALA A 16 7.81 -12.62 -9.86
CA ALA A 16 7.75 -13.13 -11.22
C ALA A 16 6.38 -13.74 -11.55
N GLU A 17 5.85 -14.59 -10.67
CA GLU A 17 4.50 -15.15 -10.81
C GLU A 17 3.44 -14.04 -10.87
N ARG A 18 3.55 -13.04 -9.99
CA ARG A 18 2.58 -11.94 -9.93
C ARG A 18 2.59 -11.10 -11.20
N LEU A 19 3.76 -10.82 -11.76
CA LEU A 19 3.91 -10.05 -13.00
C LEU A 19 3.46 -10.84 -14.23
N ALA A 20 3.65 -12.17 -14.24
CA ALA A 20 3.19 -13.04 -15.32
C ALA A 20 1.67 -13.32 -15.27
N TRP A 21 1.01 -13.00 -14.15
CA TRP A 21 -0.41 -13.28 -13.96
C TRP A 21 -1.31 -12.38 -14.82
N GLN A 22 -2.09 -13.00 -15.72
CA GLN A 22 -2.94 -12.34 -16.71
C GLN A 22 -2.14 -11.39 -17.64
N PRO A 23 -1.29 -11.92 -18.53
CA PRO A 23 -0.34 -11.12 -19.32
C PRO A 23 -0.98 -10.05 -20.21
N ASN A 24 -2.26 -10.23 -20.57
CA ASN A 24 -3.03 -9.26 -21.35
C ASN A 24 -3.59 -8.11 -20.49
N ARG A 25 -3.36 -8.12 -19.17
CA ARG A 25 -3.78 -7.05 -18.26
C ARG A 25 -2.55 -6.44 -17.59
N PRO A 26 -2.36 -5.12 -17.67
CA PRO A 26 -1.24 -4.48 -17.01
C PRO A 26 -1.36 -4.67 -15.48
N THR A 27 -0.23 -5.01 -14.84
CA THR A 27 -0.14 -4.97 -13.37
C THR A 27 -0.13 -3.51 -12.92
N TYR A 28 -0.98 -3.18 -11.94
CA TYR A 28 -1.02 -1.87 -11.29
C TYR A 28 -0.32 -1.93 -9.94
N GLY A 29 0.50 -0.91 -9.64
CA GLY A 29 1.02 -0.64 -8.31
C GLY A 29 0.23 0.48 -7.66
N LEU A 30 -0.10 0.33 -6.37
CA LEU A 30 -0.69 1.40 -5.57
C LEU A 30 0.37 1.92 -4.60
N LEU A 31 0.69 3.21 -4.71
CA LEU A 31 1.63 3.88 -3.81
C LEU A 31 0.82 4.58 -2.73
N LEU A 32 0.97 4.11 -1.49
CA LEU A 32 0.22 4.60 -0.35
C LEU A 32 1.13 5.42 0.56
N ARG A 33 0.59 6.52 1.08
CA ARG A 33 1.25 7.33 2.11
C ARG A 33 0.62 7.03 3.47
N VAL A 34 1.45 6.67 4.43
CA VAL A 34 1.02 6.38 5.80
C VAL A 34 0.97 7.67 6.62
N TYR A 35 -0.12 7.84 7.36
CA TYR A 35 -0.32 8.95 8.29
C TYR A 35 -0.45 8.40 9.71
N ARG A 36 0.14 9.11 10.67
CA ARG A 36 0.06 8.80 12.10
C ARG A 36 -0.93 9.75 12.75
N PHE A 37 -1.91 9.19 13.44
CA PHE A 37 -2.83 9.95 14.29
C PHE A 37 -2.09 10.55 15.50
N ALA A 38 -2.49 11.75 15.91
CA ALA A 38 -1.95 12.45 17.07
C ALA A 38 -2.21 11.67 18.37
N GLU A 39 -3.33 10.94 18.42
CA GLU A 39 -3.69 10.03 19.50
C GLU A 39 -4.16 8.68 18.96
N PRO A 40 -4.02 7.59 19.75
CA PRO A 40 -4.51 6.28 19.34
C PRO A 40 -6.03 6.28 19.14
N VAL A 41 -6.49 5.74 18.02
CA VAL A 41 -7.90 5.49 17.78
C VAL A 41 -8.26 4.13 18.37
N VAL A 42 -9.16 4.13 19.36
CA VAL A 42 -9.68 2.90 19.96
C VAL A 42 -11.00 2.55 19.29
N VAL A 43 -11.05 1.39 18.64
CA VAL A 43 -12.28 0.87 18.03
C VAL A 43 -12.83 -0.25 18.90
N SER A 44 -14.01 -0.04 19.47
CA SER A 44 -14.66 -1.06 20.29
C SER A 44 -15.16 -2.20 19.42
N TYR A 45 -14.90 -3.45 19.81
CA TYR A 45 -15.41 -4.59 19.05
C TYR A 45 -16.94 -4.64 19.10
N GLN A 46 -17.58 -4.70 17.93
CA GLN A 46 -19.00 -4.94 17.80
C GLN A 46 -19.23 -6.26 17.05
N LYS A 47 -20.28 -7.01 17.41
CA LYS A 47 -20.62 -8.27 16.72
C LYS A 47 -20.77 -8.11 15.20
N LYS A 48 -21.18 -6.92 14.72
CA LYS A 48 -21.30 -6.62 13.29
C LYS A 48 -19.95 -6.61 12.54
N TYR A 49 -18.83 -6.57 13.24
CA TYR A 49 -17.48 -6.65 12.66
C TYR A 49 -16.99 -8.09 12.50
N GLY A 50 -17.63 -9.07 13.13
CA GLY A 50 -17.24 -10.48 13.03
C GLY A 50 -17.73 -11.18 11.75
N GLY A 51 -17.16 -12.36 11.50
CA GLY A 51 -17.50 -13.24 10.38
C GLY A 51 -16.66 -13.02 9.13
N CYS A 52 -17.03 -13.69 8.03
CA CYS A 52 -16.36 -13.55 6.74
C CYS A 52 -16.83 -12.28 6.02
N ARG A 53 -16.23 -11.14 6.38
CA ARG A 53 -16.51 -9.84 5.75
C ARG A 53 -15.22 -9.28 5.16
N SER A 54 -15.27 -8.86 3.89
CA SER A 54 -14.14 -8.18 3.23
C SER A 54 -14.04 -6.71 3.63
N TRP A 55 -15.14 -6.12 4.11
CA TRP A 55 -15.23 -4.71 4.50
C TRP A 55 -16.18 -4.54 5.70
N VAL A 56 -15.82 -3.65 6.61
CA VAL A 56 -16.63 -3.28 7.78
C VAL A 56 -16.74 -1.77 7.87
N SER A 57 -17.96 -1.26 8.09
CA SER A 57 -18.18 0.16 8.34
C SER A 57 -17.95 0.47 9.81
N LEU A 58 -17.02 1.37 10.10
CA LEU A 58 -16.70 1.80 11.46
C LEU A 58 -17.48 3.08 11.79
N ASP A 59 -18.76 2.92 12.12
CA ASP A 59 -19.68 4.03 12.40
C ASP A 59 -19.23 4.95 13.56
N GLU A 60 -18.30 4.50 14.41
CA GLU A 60 -17.75 5.30 15.52
C GLU A 60 -16.63 6.27 15.08
N LEU A 61 -16.23 6.26 13.80
CA LEU A 61 -15.10 7.04 13.29
C LEU A 61 -15.51 8.27 12.45
N ASP A 62 -16.67 8.85 12.72
CA ASP A 62 -17.17 10.04 12.02
C ASP A 62 -16.21 11.24 12.12
N SER A 63 -15.35 11.26 13.15
CA SER A 63 -14.26 12.23 13.29
C SER A 63 -12.97 11.51 13.71
N LEU A 64 -12.03 11.37 12.76
CA LEU A 64 -10.69 10.86 13.06
C LEU A 64 -9.84 11.95 13.73
N PRO A 65 -8.91 11.59 14.64
CA PRO A 65 -7.96 12.54 15.17
C PRO A 65 -7.13 13.20 14.08
N GLN A 66 -6.56 14.36 14.40
CA GLN A 66 -5.57 14.99 13.54
C GLN A 66 -4.46 13.99 13.22
N SER A 67 -3.99 13.99 11.98
CA SER A 67 -2.93 13.10 11.54
C SER A 67 -1.83 13.87 10.82
N SER A 68 -0.63 13.32 10.87
CA SER A 68 0.53 13.85 10.15
C SER A 68 1.18 12.74 9.34
N PRO A 69 1.77 13.04 8.18
CA PRO A 69 2.40 12.03 7.37
C PRO A 69 3.64 11.48 8.10
N VAL A 70 3.82 10.15 8.07
CA VAL A 70 4.98 9.49 8.72
C VAL A 70 6.28 9.85 8.02
N LEU A 71 6.24 10.02 6.70
CA LEU A 71 7.34 10.52 5.90
C LEU A 71 7.09 11.98 5.49
N PRO A 72 8.12 12.85 5.54
CA PRO A 72 8.06 14.17 4.92
C PRO A 72 7.64 14.07 3.45
N THR A 73 6.98 15.11 2.93
CA THR A 73 6.41 15.10 1.57
C THR A 73 7.49 14.89 0.53
N GLU A 74 8.62 15.60 0.67
CA GLU A 74 9.76 15.48 -0.21
C GLU A 74 10.36 14.06 -0.24
N THR A 75 10.37 13.37 0.90
CA THR A 75 10.88 12.01 0.99
C THR A 75 9.92 11.02 0.32
N TYR A 76 8.62 11.20 0.56
CA TYR A 76 7.59 10.35 -0.06
C TYR A 76 7.56 10.51 -1.59
N GLU A 77 7.67 11.74 -2.10
CA GLU A 77 7.70 12.03 -3.53
C GLU A 77 8.96 11.45 -4.18
N ALA A 78 10.14 11.64 -3.56
CA ALA A 78 11.39 11.08 -4.07
C ALA A 78 11.36 9.54 -4.12
N LEU A 79 10.78 8.87 -3.12
CA LEU A 79 10.61 7.41 -3.14
C LEU A 79 9.59 6.97 -4.19
N THR A 80 8.49 7.70 -4.33
CA THR A 80 7.46 7.43 -5.34
C THR A 80 8.05 7.49 -6.75
N GLU A 81 8.84 8.52 -7.05
CA GLU A 81 9.53 8.62 -8.34
C GLU A 81 10.51 7.47 -8.58
N GLN A 82 11.29 7.09 -7.57
CA GLN A 82 12.22 5.96 -7.68
C GLN A 82 11.48 4.64 -7.98
N ILE A 83 10.38 4.37 -7.27
CA ILE A 83 9.56 3.17 -7.49
C ILE A 83 8.93 3.19 -8.88
N GLN A 84 8.38 4.33 -9.31
CA GLN A 84 7.80 4.47 -10.65
C GLN A 84 8.84 4.21 -11.75
N ARG A 85 10.04 4.77 -11.63
CA ARG A 85 11.15 4.52 -12.58
C ARG A 85 11.54 3.03 -12.58
N ALA A 86 11.64 2.40 -11.41
CA ALA A 86 11.94 0.97 -11.30
C ALA A 86 10.86 0.09 -11.96
N LEU A 87 9.59 0.44 -11.82
CA LEU A 87 8.47 -0.28 -12.45
C LEU A 87 8.47 -0.15 -13.98
N ILE A 88 8.87 1.00 -14.53
CA ILE A 88 9.01 1.18 -15.99
C ILE A 88 10.09 0.25 -16.55
N LEU A 89 11.22 0.12 -15.85
CA LEU A 89 12.31 -0.76 -16.28
C LEU A 89 11.88 -2.23 -16.36
N ILE A 90 10.96 -2.65 -15.50
CA ILE A 90 10.41 -4.03 -15.51
C ILE A 90 9.47 -4.27 -16.68
N LYS A 91 8.69 -3.26 -17.12
CA LYS A 91 7.78 -3.41 -18.27
C LYS A 91 8.48 -3.48 -19.63
N THR A 92 9.75 -3.11 -19.68
CA THR A 92 10.53 -3.04 -20.93
C THR A 92 11.33 -4.33 -21.18
N GLN A 93 11.25 -5.30 -20.28
CA GLN A 93 11.82 -6.65 -20.39
C GLN A 93 10.70 -7.68 -20.61
#